data_AF-A0A7X2MGC0-F1
#
_entry.id   AF-A0A7X2MGC0-F1
#
_cell.length_a   1.000
_cell.length_b   1.000
_cell.length_c   1.000
_cell.angle_alpha   90.00
_cell.angle_beta   90.00
_cell.angle_gamma   90.00
#
_symmetry.space_group_name_H-M   'P 1'
#
loop_
_entity.id
_entity.type
_entity.pdbx_description
1 polymer ?
#
loop_
_entity_poly.entity_id
_entity_poly.type
_entity_poly.pdbx_seq_one_letter_code
_entity_poly.pdbx_strand_id
1 'polypeptide(L)'
;NKGKMVKPRLVDKIVDPNTGKTVYKSKTQVVGKPITAKTSKKVLDMMEAVVYDEKGLGQDYAIDGYKIAAKTGTAQIANSNGTGYLSGSSNYIFSVVGMAPADNPRYIMYLTVKPKSFGNNDATKNLSTIFNPIMKKVLDSSQVNNTNPGTVKVENVVGNSVDDAKDKISKQGLVPVVVGSGDKVEKQSVEGDQTVISGEKVLLLTNGTKTMPDINGWSRNDIAKLADLTGITVNYTGSGYAYYQSIAAGGALKKSDIVEVKLK
;
A
#
# COMPACT_ATOMS: atom_id res chain seq x y z
N ASN A 1 -12.60 13.70 9.67
CA ASN A 1 -13.92 14.34 9.42
C ASN A 1 -14.45 15.28 10.52
N LYS A 2 -13.61 15.93 11.34
CA LYS A 2 -14.01 17.03 12.25
C LYS A 2 -15.26 16.72 13.12
N GLY A 3 -15.37 15.49 13.63
CA GLY A 3 -16.50 15.02 14.45
C GLY A 3 -17.78 14.63 13.68
N LYS A 4 -17.83 14.76 12.35
CA LYS A 4 -18.94 14.27 11.50
C LYS A 4 -18.76 12.78 11.21
N MET A 5 -19.75 11.98 11.56
CA MET A 5 -19.82 10.56 11.24
C MET A 5 -20.38 10.39 9.82
N VAL A 6 -19.69 9.63 8.99
CA VAL A 6 -20.04 9.42 7.58
C VAL A 6 -20.38 7.96 7.33
N LYS A 7 -21.34 7.70 6.44
CA LYS A 7 -21.69 6.34 6.03
C LYS A 7 -20.57 5.74 5.15
N PRO A 8 -19.98 4.58 5.51
CA PRO A 8 -19.07 3.85 4.64
C PRO A 8 -19.74 3.46 3.33
N ARG A 9 -18.99 3.51 2.22
CA ARG A 9 -19.50 3.24 0.87
C ARG A 9 -18.47 2.40 0.11
N LEU A 10 -18.95 1.42 -0.64
CA LEU A 10 -18.13 0.53 -1.48
C LEU A 10 -18.27 0.83 -2.97
N VAL A 11 -19.45 1.26 -3.41
CA VAL A 11 -19.73 1.59 -4.81
C VAL A 11 -19.50 3.08 -5.05
N ASP A 12 -18.65 3.42 -6.02
CA ASP A 12 -18.42 4.80 -6.47
C ASP A 12 -19.45 5.24 -7.52
N LYS A 13 -19.65 4.42 -8.57
CA LYS A 13 -20.67 4.66 -9.58
C LYS A 13 -21.19 3.36 -10.18
N ILE A 14 -22.41 3.38 -10.70
CA ILE A 14 -22.99 2.34 -11.55
C ILE A 14 -23.22 2.98 -12.91
N VAL A 15 -22.71 2.32 -13.96
CA VAL A 15 -22.80 2.77 -15.35
C VAL A 15 -23.58 1.73 -16.12
N ASP A 16 -24.60 2.18 -16.84
CA ASP A 16 -25.33 1.33 -17.79
C ASP A 16 -24.41 0.99 -18.97
N PRO A 17 -24.11 -0.30 -19.22
CA PRO A 17 -23.21 -0.70 -20.29
C PRO A 17 -23.78 -0.43 -21.69
N ASN A 18 -25.10 -0.35 -21.86
CA ASN A 18 -25.74 -0.14 -23.16
C ASN A 18 -25.72 1.33 -23.58
N THR A 19 -25.86 2.24 -22.62
CA THR A 19 -25.99 3.67 -22.87
C THR A 19 -24.75 4.48 -22.47
N GLY A 20 -23.82 3.88 -21.71
CA GLY A 20 -22.69 4.57 -21.09
C GLY A 20 -23.09 5.57 -19.99
N LYS A 21 -24.37 5.66 -19.65
CA LYS A 21 -24.86 6.64 -18.67
C LYS A 21 -24.60 6.18 -17.26
N THR A 22 -24.14 7.11 -16.42
CA THR A 22 -24.04 6.87 -14.97
C THR A 22 -25.43 6.92 -14.36
N VAL A 23 -25.94 5.76 -13.92
CA VAL A 23 -27.27 5.62 -13.30
C VAL A 23 -27.22 5.81 -11.78
N TYR A 24 -26.02 5.68 -11.20
CA TYR A 24 -25.78 5.94 -9.79
C TYR A 24 -24.39 6.54 -9.60
N LYS A 25 -24.29 7.58 -8.77
CA LYS A 25 -23.01 8.13 -8.30
C LYS A 25 -23.06 8.34 -6.79
N SER A 26 -22.08 7.78 -6.11
CA SER A 26 -21.92 7.84 -4.67
C SER A 26 -21.67 9.26 -4.19
N LYS A 27 -22.34 9.67 -3.11
CA LYS A 27 -22.11 10.98 -2.45
C LYS A 27 -21.88 10.79 -0.95
N THR A 28 -21.03 11.64 -0.38
CA THR A 28 -20.74 11.59 1.05
C THR A 28 -21.97 11.92 1.87
N GLN A 29 -22.44 10.91 2.60
CA GLN A 29 -23.58 11.03 3.49
C GLN A 29 -23.09 11.15 4.94
N VAL A 30 -23.38 12.31 5.55
CA VAL A 30 -23.20 12.49 6.99
C VAL A 30 -24.41 11.88 7.69
N VAL A 31 -24.15 10.97 8.64
CA VAL A 31 -25.19 10.22 9.38
C VAL A 31 -25.21 10.58 10.86
N GLY A 32 -24.34 11.49 11.29
CA GLY A 32 -24.37 12.02 12.66
C GLY A 32 -23.19 12.93 12.97
N LYS A 33 -23.20 13.49 14.19
CA LYS A 33 -22.11 14.31 14.74
C LYS A 33 -21.95 13.99 16.24
N PRO A 34 -21.35 12.84 16.59
CA PRO A 34 -21.25 12.41 17.99
C PRO A 34 -20.36 13.31 18.84
N ILE A 35 -19.39 14.00 18.23
CA ILE A 35 -18.46 14.89 18.94
C ILE A 35 -18.22 16.19 18.17
N THR A 36 -17.73 17.21 18.87
CA THR A 36 -17.35 18.48 18.24
C THR A 36 -16.05 18.33 17.43
N ALA A 37 -15.80 19.28 16.53
CA ALA A 37 -14.53 19.35 15.79
C ALA A 37 -13.32 19.53 16.73
N LYS A 38 -13.47 20.34 17.80
CA LYS A 38 -12.45 20.56 18.83
C LYS A 38 -12.13 19.27 19.57
N THR A 39 -13.15 18.51 19.98
CA THR A 39 -12.99 17.19 20.61
C THR A 39 -12.30 16.22 19.66
N SER A 40 -12.75 16.14 18.40
CA SER A 40 -12.14 15.28 17.38
C SER A 40 -10.67 15.59 17.16
N LYS A 41 -10.26 16.87 17.18
CA LYS A 41 -8.85 17.26 17.06
C LYS A 41 -8.04 16.81 18.29
N LYS A 42 -8.54 17.08 19.50
CA LYS A 42 -7.86 16.63 20.74
C LYS A 42 -7.65 15.10 20.77
N VAL A 43 -8.64 14.34 20.30
CA VAL A 43 -8.53 12.88 20.21
C VAL A 43 -7.44 12.47 19.22
N LEU A 44 -7.34 13.13 18.05
CA LEU A 44 -6.25 12.88 17.11
C LEU A 44 -4.88 13.21 17.70
N ASP A 45 -4.76 14.34 18.41
CA ASP A 45 -3.50 14.74 19.07
C ASP A 45 -3.08 13.68 20.11
N MET A 46 -4.03 13.13 20.89
CA MET A 46 -3.75 12.01 21.82
C MET A 46 -3.39 10.70 21.10
N MET A 47 -3.98 10.43 19.94
CA MET A 47 -3.62 9.26 19.11
C MET A 47 -2.25 9.42 18.43
N GLU A 48 -1.81 10.65 18.12
CA GLU A 48 -0.44 10.95 17.67
C GLU A 48 0.55 10.66 18.81
N ALA A 49 0.22 11.03 20.05
CA ALA A 49 1.05 10.71 21.22
C ALA A 49 1.22 9.20 21.45
N VAL A 50 0.24 8.35 21.09
CA VAL A 50 0.41 6.88 21.16
C VAL A 50 1.58 6.39 20.31
N VAL A 51 1.92 7.10 19.22
CA VAL A 51 2.99 6.75 18.28
C VAL A 51 4.31 7.43 18.66
N TYR A 52 4.28 8.70 19.06
CA TYR A 52 5.50 9.51 19.19
C TYR A 52 5.91 9.87 20.62
N ASP A 53 5.08 9.62 21.62
CA ASP A 53 5.48 9.75 23.03
C ASP A 53 6.41 8.59 23.41
N GLU A 54 7.40 8.87 24.27
CA GLU A 54 8.34 7.86 24.79
C GLU A 54 7.60 6.72 25.50
N LYS A 55 6.44 6.98 26.10
CA LYS A 55 5.59 5.99 26.78
C LYS A 55 4.48 5.42 25.90
N GLY A 56 4.48 5.73 24.60
CA GLY A 56 3.49 5.29 23.64
C GLY A 56 3.59 3.79 23.33
N LEU A 57 2.45 3.08 23.31
CA LEU A 57 2.39 1.65 22.96
C LEU A 57 2.35 1.38 21.45
N GLY A 58 2.39 2.42 20.62
CA GLY A 58 2.22 2.35 19.17
C GLY A 58 3.43 2.85 18.37
N GLN A 59 4.61 2.92 18.98
CA GLN A 59 5.82 3.46 18.35
C GLN A 59 6.19 2.78 17.02
N ASP A 60 5.94 1.47 16.90
CA ASP A 60 6.18 0.73 15.65
C ASP A 60 5.31 1.19 14.47
N TYR A 61 4.24 1.97 14.69
CA TYR A 61 3.39 2.51 13.61
C TYR A 61 3.89 3.84 13.04
N ALA A 62 5.04 4.34 13.50
CA ALA A 62 5.68 5.49 12.87
C ALA A 62 6.04 5.17 11.42
N ILE A 63 5.75 6.11 10.52
CA ILE A 63 6.09 6.00 9.09
C ILE A 63 6.88 7.25 8.71
N ASP A 64 8.10 7.05 8.21
CA ASP A 64 8.96 8.15 7.79
C ASP A 64 8.27 9.04 6.74
N GLY A 65 8.35 10.36 6.97
CA GLY A 65 7.75 11.38 6.13
C GLY A 65 6.29 11.68 6.41
N TYR A 66 5.61 10.95 7.31
CA TYR A 66 4.20 11.17 7.63
C TYR A 66 3.93 11.16 9.12
N LYS A 67 3.04 12.05 9.56
CA LYS A 67 2.50 12.02 10.92
C LYS A 67 1.36 11.02 11.01
N ILE A 68 1.48 10.03 11.89
CA ILE A 68 0.49 8.98 12.08
C ILE A 68 -0.21 9.15 13.43
N ALA A 69 -1.54 9.16 13.43
CA ALA A 69 -2.34 9.04 14.63
C ALA A 69 -2.85 7.60 14.72
N ALA A 70 -2.49 6.85 15.76
CA ALA A 70 -2.86 5.45 15.88
C ALA A 70 -3.42 5.09 17.25
N LYS A 71 -4.17 3.98 17.30
CA LYS A 71 -4.55 3.35 18.57
C LYS A 71 -4.54 1.83 18.42
N THR A 72 -3.82 1.18 19.32
CA THR A 72 -3.79 -0.27 19.47
C THR A 72 -4.97 -0.78 20.29
N GLY A 73 -5.40 -2.02 20.03
CA GLY A 73 -6.42 -2.71 20.80
C GLY A 73 -6.05 -4.18 21.01
N THR A 74 -6.30 -4.67 22.24
CA THR A 74 -6.11 -6.06 22.65
C THR A 74 -7.40 -6.53 23.31
N ALA A 75 -8.29 -7.14 22.53
CA ALA A 75 -9.62 -7.54 23.01
C ALA A 75 -9.63 -9.01 23.47
N GLN A 76 -10.10 -9.24 24.69
CA GLN A 76 -10.35 -10.59 25.20
C GLN A 76 -11.45 -11.28 24.41
N ILE A 77 -11.30 -12.59 24.19
CA ILE A 77 -12.29 -13.42 23.50
C ILE A 77 -13.13 -14.15 24.54
N ALA A 78 -14.46 -14.03 24.47
CA ALA A 78 -15.36 -14.75 25.37
C ALA A 78 -15.18 -16.27 25.25
N ASN A 79 -15.20 -16.97 26.38
CA ASN A 79 -15.15 -18.43 26.39
C ASN A 79 -16.47 -19.01 25.87
N SER A 80 -16.43 -19.81 24.80
CA SER A 80 -17.63 -20.41 24.20
C SER A 80 -18.28 -21.49 25.08
N ASN A 81 -17.55 -22.04 26.04
CA ASN A 81 -17.95 -23.24 26.79
C ASN A 81 -18.34 -22.94 28.25
N GLY A 82 -18.55 -21.67 28.61
CA GLY A 82 -18.88 -21.30 29.99
C GLY A 82 -18.78 -19.81 30.25
N THR A 83 -18.39 -19.45 31.47
CA THR A 83 -18.21 -18.06 31.90
C THR A 83 -16.76 -17.59 31.69
N GLY A 84 -16.58 -16.27 31.57
CA GLY A 84 -15.26 -15.63 31.47
C GLY A 84 -14.68 -15.56 30.05
N TYR A 85 -13.36 -15.34 29.98
CA TYR A 85 -12.60 -15.13 28.75
C TYR A 85 -11.57 -16.25 28.54
N LEU A 86 -11.20 -16.49 27.29
CA LEU A 86 -10.11 -17.40 26.95
C LEU A 86 -8.79 -16.91 27.57
N SER A 87 -7.98 -17.84 28.07
CA SER A 87 -6.65 -17.59 28.63
C SER A 87 -5.54 -17.95 27.65
N GLY A 88 -4.32 -17.43 27.84
CA GLY A 88 -3.17 -17.68 26.96
C GLY A 88 -2.93 -16.54 25.96
N SER A 89 -1.66 -16.37 25.58
CA SER A 89 -1.19 -15.18 24.87
C SER A 89 -1.84 -14.96 23.50
N SER A 90 -2.20 -16.02 22.77
CA SER A 90 -2.82 -15.96 21.43
C SER A 90 -4.35 -15.84 21.45
N ASN A 91 -4.99 -15.89 22.62
CA ASN A 91 -6.44 -15.90 22.75
C ASN A 91 -7.07 -14.50 22.87
N TYR A 92 -6.56 -13.58 22.06
CA TYR A 92 -7.04 -12.21 21.96
C TYR A 92 -7.22 -11.81 20.49
N ILE A 93 -8.07 -10.81 20.25
CA ILE A 93 -8.14 -10.11 18.97
C ILE A 93 -7.29 -8.85 19.09
N PHE A 94 -6.23 -8.79 18.30
CA PHE A 94 -5.36 -7.63 18.22
C PHE A 94 -5.82 -6.73 17.10
N SER A 95 -5.74 -5.42 17.32
CA SER A 95 -6.16 -4.46 16.32
C SER A 95 -5.34 -3.19 16.38
N VAL A 96 -5.31 -2.50 15.26
CA VAL A 96 -4.86 -1.11 15.18
C VAL A 96 -5.82 -0.35 14.28
N VAL A 97 -6.21 0.84 14.73
CA VAL A 97 -6.76 1.88 13.85
C VAL A 97 -5.70 2.95 13.71
N GLY A 98 -5.41 3.34 12.47
CA GLY A 98 -4.50 4.44 12.17
C GLY A 98 -5.10 5.41 11.17
N MET A 99 -4.79 6.68 11.35
CA MET A 99 -5.23 7.79 10.53
C MET A 99 -4.02 8.62 10.09
N ALA A 100 -3.99 8.99 8.81
CA ALA A 100 -2.86 9.73 8.24
C ALA A 100 -3.29 10.72 7.15
N PRO A 101 -2.64 11.89 7.04
CA PRO A 101 -1.77 12.50 8.07
C PRO A 101 -2.54 12.81 9.38
N ALA A 102 -1.87 12.81 10.53
CA ALA A 102 -2.50 12.93 11.85
C ALA A 102 -3.30 14.24 12.05
N ASP A 103 -2.77 15.35 11.53
CA ASP A 103 -3.32 16.70 11.65
C ASP A 103 -4.55 16.93 10.75
N ASN A 104 -4.54 16.35 9.55
CA ASN A 104 -5.65 16.37 8.61
C ASN A 104 -5.83 15.00 7.92
N PRO A 105 -6.46 14.02 8.60
CA PRO A 105 -6.57 12.67 8.07
C PRO A 105 -7.28 12.59 6.72
N ARG A 106 -6.58 12.02 5.74
CA ARG A 106 -7.12 11.66 4.42
C ARG A 106 -7.47 10.19 4.34
N TYR A 107 -6.76 9.36 5.11
CA TYR A 107 -6.93 7.92 5.15
C TYR A 107 -7.19 7.43 6.57
N ILE A 108 -7.98 6.37 6.65
CA ILE A 108 -8.16 5.55 7.85
C ILE A 108 -7.89 4.10 7.44
N MET A 109 -7.08 3.41 8.24
CA MET A 109 -6.86 1.97 8.10
C MET A 109 -7.18 1.31 9.43
N TYR A 110 -8.03 0.29 9.38
CA TYR A 110 -8.37 -0.53 10.53
C TYR A 110 -7.97 -1.97 10.23
N LEU A 111 -7.11 -2.53 11.06
CA LEU A 111 -6.59 -3.88 10.94
C LEU A 111 -6.95 -4.66 12.21
N THR A 112 -7.42 -5.89 12.04
CA THR A 112 -7.69 -6.84 13.12
C THR A 112 -7.06 -8.19 12.80
N VAL A 113 -6.40 -8.81 13.77
CA VAL A 113 -5.75 -10.12 13.63
C VAL A 113 -6.03 -10.95 14.88
N LYS A 114 -6.44 -12.21 14.68
CA LYS A 114 -6.41 -13.26 15.69
C LYS A 114 -5.26 -14.21 15.35
N PRO A 115 -4.05 -14.01 15.89
CA PRO A 115 -2.90 -14.82 15.53
C PRO A 115 -2.99 -16.22 16.16
N LYS A 116 -2.51 -17.24 15.44
CA LYS A 116 -2.34 -18.59 16.02
C LYS A 116 -1.12 -18.66 16.96
N SER A 117 -0.08 -17.88 16.66
CA SER A 117 1.14 -17.69 17.45
C SER A 117 1.76 -16.34 17.09
N PHE A 118 2.56 -15.77 17.99
CA PHE A 118 3.29 -14.51 17.79
C PHE A 118 4.72 -14.68 17.26
N GLY A 119 5.23 -15.92 17.23
CA GLY A 119 6.65 -16.16 17.01
C GLY A 119 7.49 -15.41 18.06
N ASN A 120 8.49 -14.66 17.61
CA ASN A 120 9.42 -13.90 18.47
C ASN A 120 9.05 -12.42 18.65
N ASN A 121 8.00 -11.93 17.98
CA ASN A 121 7.60 -10.52 18.01
C ASN A 121 6.36 -10.34 18.89
N ASP A 122 6.13 -9.16 19.46
CA ASP A 122 4.84 -8.87 20.07
C ASP A 122 3.74 -8.59 19.02
N ALA A 123 2.52 -8.38 19.50
CA ALA A 123 1.38 -8.09 18.63
C ALA A 123 1.53 -6.77 17.87
N THR A 124 2.03 -5.71 18.54
CA THR A 124 2.19 -4.39 17.95
C THR A 124 3.17 -4.45 16.78
N LYS A 125 4.33 -5.08 16.97
CA LYS A 125 5.35 -5.27 15.95
C LYS A 125 4.83 -6.08 14.77
N ASN A 126 4.12 -7.18 15.04
CA ASN A 126 3.55 -8.00 13.97
C ASN A 126 2.53 -7.22 13.14
N LEU A 127 1.61 -6.49 13.77
CA LEU A 127 0.60 -5.70 13.04
C LEU A 127 1.23 -4.54 12.26
N SER A 128 2.30 -3.90 12.77
CA SER A 128 2.98 -2.81 12.06
C SER A 128 3.64 -3.26 10.76
N THR A 129 4.12 -4.51 10.69
CA THR A 129 4.67 -5.07 9.43
C THR A 129 3.64 -5.15 8.30
N ILE A 130 2.35 -5.17 8.62
CA ILE A 130 1.25 -5.14 7.65
C ILE A 130 0.76 -3.70 7.45
N PHE A 131 0.57 -2.97 8.54
CA PHE A 131 0.03 -1.61 8.52
C PHE A 131 0.95 -0.63 7.77
N ASN A 132 2.23 -0.56 8.13
CA ASN A 132 3.13 0.50 7.65
C ASN A 132 3.33 0.45 6.13
N PRO A 133 3.62 -0.70 5.49
CA PRO A 133 3.83 -0.73 4.04
C PRO A 133 2.58 -0.35 3.25
N ILE A 134 1.39 -0.77 3.73
CA ILE A 134 0.11 -0.46 3.07
C ILE A 134 -0.22 1.02 3.21
N MET A 135 -0.15 1.56 4.43
CA MET A 135 -0.42 2.97 4.68
C MET A 135 0.59 3.87 3.94
N LYS A 136 1.89 3.53 3.99
CA LYS A 136 2.94 4.28 3.28
C LYS A 136 2.70 4.27 1.78
N LYS A 137 2.38 3.12 1.17
CA LYS A 137 2.06 3.04 -0.26
C LYS A 137 0.91 3.99 -0.63
N VAL A 138 -0.18 3.98 0.14
CA VAL A 138 -1.34 4.84 -0.11
C VAL A 138 -0.98 6.32 0.03
N LEU A 139 -0.17 6.68 1.02
CA LEU A 139 0.29 8.04 1.23
C LEU A 139 1.23 8.52 0.13
N ASP A 140 2.23 7.71 -0.25
CA ASP A 140 3.19 8.04 -1.32
C ASP A 140 2.47 8.21 -2.68
N SER A 141 1.56 7.30 -3.03
CA SER A 141 0.69 7.42 -4.21
C SER A 141 -0.14 8.71 -4.23
N SER A 142 -0.51 9.23 -3.07
CA SER A 142 -1.30 10.46 -2.94
C SER A 142 -0.47 11.74 -3.06
N GLN A 143 0.84 11.68 -2.81
CA GLN A 143 1.77 12.81 -2.92
C GLN A 143 2.25 13.00 -4.36
N VAL A 144 2.43 11.90 -5.10
CA VAL A 144 2.75 11.94 -6.55
C VAL A 144 1.61 12.57 -7.36
N ASN A 145 0.39 12.63 -6.78
CA ASN A 145 -0.79 13.19 -7.42
C ASN A 145 -1.40 14.32 -6.58
N ASN A 146 -1.02 15.56 -6.89
CA ASN A 146 -1.78 16.76 -6.50
C ASN A 146 -3.20 16.82 -7.11
N THR A 147 -3.68 15.72 -7.71
CA THR A 147 -5.03 15.51 -8.21
C THR A 147 -5.55 14.13 -7.78
N ASN A 148 -6.13 14.05 -6.58
CA ASN A 148 -6.82 12.88 -6.01
C ASN A 148 -5.99 11.57 -5.91
N PRO A 149 -6.16 10.77 -4.83
CA PRO A 149 -5.86 9.34 -4.89
C PRO A 149 -6.91 8.65 -5.77
N GLY A 150 -6.84 8.93 -7.07
CA GLY A 150 -7.65 8.28 -8.09
C GLY A 150 -7.03 6.96 -8.47
N THR A 151 -7.89 6.04 -8.90
CA THR A 151 -7.42 4.93 -9.71
C THR A 151 -7.26 5.41 -11.16
N VAL A 152 -6.31 4.82 -11.87
CA VAL A 152 -5.98 5.14 -13.26
C VAL A 152 -6.05 3.87 -14.08
N LYS A 153 -6.68 3.96 -15.25
CA LYS A 153 -6.75 2.86 -16.21
C LYS A 153 -5.45 2.87 -17.04
N VAL A 154 -4.66 1.81 -16.94
CA VAL A 154 -3.35 1.72 -17.61
C VAL A 154 -3.54 1.60 -19.12
N GLU A 155 -2.83 2.40 -19.89
CA GLU A 155 -2.83 2.28 -21.36
C GLU A 155 -2.04 1.03 -21.80
N ASN A 156 -2.48 0.37 -22.86
CA ASN A 156 -1.65 -0.64 -23.52
C ASN A 156 -0.57 0.07 -24.34
N VAL A 157 0.69 -0.11 -23.93
CA VAL A 157 1.86 0.47 -24.59
C VAL A 157 2.76 -0.58 -25.25
N VAL A 158 2.32 -1.85 -25.28
CA VAL A 158 3.02 -2.90 -26.04
C VAL A 158 3.08 -2.53 -27.51
N GLY A 159 4.28 -2.62 -28.09
CA GLY A 159 4.58 -2.25 -29.48
C GLY A 159 5.01 -0.79 -29.68
N ASN A 160 4.77 0.09 -28.71
CA ASN A 160 5.22 1.49 -28.79
C ASN A 160 6.75 1.59 -28.62
N SER A 161 7.33 2.72 -29.05
CA SER A 161 8.68 3.07 -28.67
C SER A 161 8.78 3.24 -27.15
N VAL A 162 9.95 2.99 -26.58
CA VAL A 162 10.18 3.12 -25.13
C VAL A 162 9.89 4.55 -24.64
N ASP A 163 10.25 5.56 -25.43
CA ASP A 163 10.05 6.96 -25.04
C ASP A 163 8.56 7.36 -25.10
N ASP A 164 7.83 6.95 -26.15
CA ASP A 164 6.38 7.16 -26.22
C ASP A 164 5.65 6.43 -25.08
N ALA A 165 6.10 5.21 -24.75
CA ALA A 165 5.52 4.41 -23.67
C ALA A 165 5.74 5.08 -22.31
N LYS A 166 6.95 5.56 -22.02
CA LYS A 166 7.24 6.32 -20.79
C LYS A 166 6.34 7.53 -20.69
N ASP A 167 6.25 8.32 -21.76
CA ASP A 167 5.46 9.55 -21.77
C ASP A 167 3.97 9.29 -21.52
N LYS A 168 3.39 8.27 -22.17
CA LYS A 168 1.99 7.88 -21.97
C LYS A 168 1.73 7.45 -20.52
N ILE A 169 2.57 6.57 -19.98
CA ILE A 169 2.43 6.07 -18.60
C ILE A 169 2.66 7.20 -17.58
N SER A 170 3.65 8.07 -17.77
CA SER A 170 3.88 9.21 -16.89
C SER A 170 2.75 10.24 -16.94
N LYS A 171 2.16 10.52 -18.10
CA LYS A 171 0.98 11.40 -18.24
C LYS A 171 -0.26 10.87 -17.50
N GLN A 172 -0.33 9.56 -17.31
CA GLN A 172 -1.36 8.90 -16.50
C GLN A 172 -1.11 9.04 -14.98
N GLY A 173 -0.01 9.67 -14.56
CA GLY A 173 0.38 9.74 -13.14
C GLY A 173 0.96 8.44 -12.61
N LEU A 174 1.40 7.53 -13.50
CA LEU A 174 2.05 6.26 -13.16
C LEU A 174 3.57 6.40 -13.31
N VAL A 175 4.32 5.47 -12.73
CA VAL A 175 5.80 5.49 -12.76
C VAL A 175 6.31 4.43 -13.75
N PRO A 176 6.73 4.81 -14.97
CA PRO A 176 7.29 3.85 -15.91
C PRO A 176 8.69 3.41 -15.47
N VAL A 177 8.97 2.11 -15.54
CA VAL A 177 10.32 1.56 -15.30
C VAL A 177 10.71 0.71 -16.50
N VAL A 178 11.81 1.06 -17.16
CA VAL A 178 12.32 0.27 -18.29
C VAL A 178 13.12 -0.91 -17.79
N VAL A 179 12.84 -2.08 -18.38
CA VAL A 179 13.54 -3.34 -18.13
C VAL A 179 14.10 -3.82 -19.46
N GLY A 180 15.35 -3.48 -19.73
CA GLY A 180 16.07 -3.86 -20.94
C GLY A 180 16.67 -2.70 -21.72
N SER A 181 17.41 -3.05 -22.78
CA SER A 181 18.17 -2.12 -23.63
C SER A 181 17.55 -1.87 -25.01
N GLY A 182 16.36 -2.40 -25.27
CA GLY A 182 15.65 -2.25 -26.55
C GLY A 182 14.95 -0.90 -26.71
N ASP A 183 14.47 -0.64 -27.92
CA ASP A 183 13.82 0.61 -28.32
C ASP A 183 12.28 0.53 -28.37
N LYS A 184 11.70 -0.67 -28.26
CA LYS A 184 10.27 -0.95 -28.27
C LYS A 184 9.85 -1.79 -27.07
N VAL A 185 8.62 -1.58 -26.60
CA VAL A 185 8.02 -2.35 -25.51
C VAL A 185 7.46 -3.68 -26.04
N GLU A 186 7.96 -4.81 -25.52
CA GLU A 186 7.42 -6.14 -25.81
C GLU A 186 6.35 -6.58 -24.81
N LYS A 187 6.51 -6.21 -23.53
CA LYS A 187 5.58 -6.55 -22.46
C LYS A 187 5.51 -5.45 -21.42
N GLN A 188 4.39 -5.37 -20.72
CA GLN A 188 4.19 -4.49 -19.56
C GLN A 188 3.73 -5.30 -18.36
N SER A 189 4.13 -4.92 -17.14
CA SER A 189 3.78 -5.64 -15.91
C SER A 189 2.32 -5.51 -15.47
N VAL A 190 1.61 -4.52 -16.00
CA VAL A 190 0.18 -4.30 -15.74
C VAL A 190 -0.48 -4.29 -17.10
N GLU A 191 -1.44 -5.18 -17.35
CA GLU A 191 -2.07 -5.27 -18.67
C GLU A 191 -2.82 -3.98 -19.03
N GLY A 192 -2.96 -3.73 -20.33
CA GLY A 192 -3.79 -2.65 -20.81
C GLY A 192 -5.22 -2.74 -20.25
N ASP A 193 -5.83 -1.59 -20.03
CA ASP A 193 -7.18 -1.43 -19.48
C ASP A 193 -7.38 -1.85 -18.02
N GLN A 194 -6.37 -2.42 -17.35
CA GLN A 194 -6.40 -2.66 -15.91
C GLN A 194 -6.39 -1.34 -15.14
N THR A 195 -7.09 -1.32 -14.01
CA THR A 195 -7.20 -0.13 -13.16
C THR A 195 -6.27 -0.28 -11.96
N VAL A 196 -5.32 0.65 -11.80
CA VAL A 196 -4.34 0.66 -10.72
C VAL A 196 -4.44 1.95 -9.91
N ILE A 197 -3.81 1.99 -8.75
CA ILE A 197 -3.70 3.21 -7.95
C ILE A 197 -2.71 4.15 -8.66
N SER A 198 -2.99 5.46 -8.68
CA SER A 198 -2.04 6.40 -9.23
C SER A 198 -0.69 6.37 -8.50
N GLY A 199 0.42 6.63 -9.20
CA GLY A 199 1.79 6.43 -8.71
C GLY A 199 2.27 4.97 -8.71
N GLU A 200 1.47 4.01 -9.17
CA GLU A 200 1.91 2.61 -9.32
C GLU A 200 3.04 2.50 -10.35
N LYS A 201 4.03 1.66 -10.06
CA LYS A 201 5.08 1.33 -11.03
C LYS A 201 4.55 0.39 -12.12
N VAL A 202 4.80 0.76 -13.36
CA VAL A 202 4.52 -0.05 -14.56
C VAL A 202 5.87 -0.38 -15.20
N LEU A 203 6.27 -1.64 -15.12
CA LEU A 203 7.52 -2.12 -15.71
C LEU A 203 7.29 -2.39 -17.21
N LEU A 204 8.21 -1.92 -18.04
CA LEU A 204 8.18 -1.99 -19.50
C LEU A 204 9.36 -2.84 -19.95
N LEU A 205 9.10 -4.08 -20.35
CA LEU A 205 10.09 -4.98 -20.91
C LEU A 205 10.33 -4.63 -22.38
N THR A 206 11.58 -4.41 -22.76
CA THR A 206 11.94 -3.98 -24.11
C THR A 206 12.40 -5.13 -25.00
N ASN A 207 12.33 -4.96 -26.33
CA ASN A 207 12.95 -5.83 -27.34
C ASN A 207 14.49 -5.71 -27.32
N GLY A 208 15.14 -6.37 -26.38
CA GLY A 208 16.59 -6.31 -26.26
C GLY A 208 17.12 -7.17 -25.13
N THR A 209 18.36 -6.91 -24.72
CA THR A 209 18.92 -7.54 -23.53
C THR A 209 18.15 -7.03 -22.32
N LYS A 210 17.56 -7.94 -21.55
CA LYS A 210 16.90 -7.59 -20.28
C LYS A 210 17.96 -7.06 -19.32
N THR A 211 17.68 -5.94 -18.67
CA THR A 211 18.60 -5.32 -17.71
C THR A 211 17.92 -5.15 -16.36
N MET A 212 18.70 -5.22 -15.30
CA MET A 212 18.23 -5.10 -13.93
C MET A 212 17.93 -3.62 -13.63
N PRO A 213 16.70 -3.25 -13.27
CA PRO A 213 16.42 -1.89 -12.82
C PRO A 213 17.05 -1.63 -11.44
N ASP A 214 17.16 -0.36 -11.06
CA ASP A 214 17.42 0.01 -9.66
C ASP A 214 16.15 -0.25 -8.84
N ILE A 215 16.23 -1.24 -7.94
CA ILE A 215 15.12 -1.65 -7.09
C ILE A 215 15.19 -1.04 -5.68
N ASN A 216 16.09 -0.10 -5.43
CA ASN A 216 16.13 0.59 -4.13
C ASN A 216 14.80 1.29 -3.83
N GLY A 217 14.26 1.07 -2.63
CA GLY A 217 12.95 1.54 -2.20
C GLY A 217 11.77 0.78 -2.80
N TRP A 218 11.98 -0.30 -3.56
CA TRP A 218 10.87 -1.09 -4.10
C TRP A 218 10.24 -1.99 -3.05
N SER A 219 8.91 -2.17 -3.17
CA SER A 219 8.17 -3.15 -2.40
C SER A 219 8.38 -4.56 -2.95
N ARG A 220 8.14 -5.60 -2.14
CA ARG A 220 8.13 -6.99 -2.64
C ARG A 220 7.18 -7.20 -3.82
N ASN A 221 6.05 -6.49 -3.85
CA ASN A 221 5.08 -6.61 -4.95
C ASN A 221 5.65 -6.06 -6.26
N ASP A 222 6.37 -4.93 -6.21
CA ASP A 222 7.03 -4.37 -7.40
C ASP A 222 8.14 -5.30 -7.91
N ILE A 223 8.86 -5.95 -6.99
CA ILE A 223 9.91 -6.92 -7.32
C ILE A 223 9.31 -8.23 -7.86
N ALA A 224 8.16 -8.66 -7.35
CA ALA A 224 7.44 -9.81 -7.88
C ALA A 224 7.00 -9.58 -9.34
N LYS A 225 6.51 -8.38 -9.68
CA LYS A 225 6.22 -8.01 -11.07
C LYS A 225 7.46 -8.10 -11.96
N LEU A 226 8.63 -7.68 -11.46
CA LEU A 226 9.89 -7.81 -12.20
C LEU A 226 10.21 -9.30 -12.45
N ALA A 227 10.05 -10.14 -11.42
CA ALA A 227 10.25 -11.58 -11.51
C ALA A 227 9.32 -12.22 -12.54
N ASP A 228 8.02 -11.92 -12.49
CA ASP A 228 7.01 -12.42 -13.42
C ASP A 228 7.28 -11.98 -14.86
N LEU A 229 7.66 -10.71 -15.04
CA LEU A 229 7.90 -10.12 -16.35
C LEU A 229 9.18 -10.67 -17.02
N THR A 230 10.24 -10.89 -16.24
CA THR A 230 11.55 -11.29 -16.76
C THR A 230 11.77 -12.81 -16.71
N GLY A 231 11.11 -13.50 -15.79
CA GLY A 231 11.21 -14.92 -15.50
C GLY A 231 12.33 -15.30 -14.52
N ILE A 232 12.96 -14.34 -13.84
CA ILE A 232 14.02 -14.59 -12.84
C ILE A 232 13.45 -15.17 -11.54
N THR A 233 14.32 -15.77 -10.73
CA THR A 233 13.98 -16.17 -9.35
C THR A 233 14.52 -15.14 -8.37
N VAL A 234 13.74 -14.78 -7.33
CA VAL A 234 14.14 -13.78 -6.33
C VAL A 234 14.15 -14.38 -4.93
N ASN A 235 15.30 -14.28 -4.26
CA ASN A 235 15.48 -14.69 -2.87
C ASN A 235 15.46 -13.46 -1.95
N TYR A 236 14.51 -13.41 -1.02
CA TYR A 236 14.32 -12.28 -0.11
C TYR A 236 14.92 -12.55 1.27
N THR A 237 15.63 -11.58 1.83
CA THR A 237 16.05 -11.53 3.24
C THR A 237 15.54 -10.26 3.90
N GLY A 238 14.96 -10.34 5.10
CA GLY A 238 14.39 -9.18 5.82
C GLY A 238 12.93 -8.88 5.46
N SER A 239 12.41 -7.72 5.84
CA SER A 239 11.04 -7.23 5.54
C SER A 239 11.07 -5.73 5.21
N GLY A 240 10.01 -5.19 4.62
CA GLY A 240 9.97 -3.78 4.20
C GLY A 240 10.37 -3.57 2.74
N TYR A 241 11.21 -2.56 2.48
CA TYR A 241 11.60 -2.10 1.14
C TYR A 241 13.01 -2.53 0.78
N ALA A 242 13.25 -2.78 -0.50
CA ALA A 242 14.56 -3.17 -0.98
C ALA A 242 15.60 -2.08 -0.77
N TYR A 243 16.77 -2.47 -0.27
CA TYR A 243 17.93 -1.60 -0.14
C TYR A 243 19.21 -2.24 -0.71
N TYR A 244 19.09 -3.46 -1.24
CA TYR A 244 20.18 -4.23 -1.83
C TYR A 244 19.65 -5.16 -2.90
N GLN A 245 20.42 -5.29 -3.99
CA GLN A 245 20.22 -6.23 -5.09
C GLN A 245 21.57 -6.88 -5.45
N SER A 246 21.61 -8.20 -5.68
CA SER A 246 22.85 -8.89 -6.05
C SER A 246 23.34 -8.57 -7.46
N ILE A 247 22.43 -8.28 -8.38
CA ILE A 247 22.76 -7.82 -9.74
C ILE A 247 22.64 -6.31 -9.74
N ALA A 248 23.72 -5.61 -10.06
CA ALA A 248 23.74 -4.15 -10.11
C ALA A 248 22.75 -3.59 -11.15
N ALA A 249 22.24 -2.37 -10.91
CA ALA A 249 21.39 -1.68 -11.87
C ALA A 249 22.10 -1.55 -13.23
N GLY A 250 21.37 -1.82 -14.32
CA GLY A 250 21.91 -1.91 -15.68
C GLY A 250 22.56 -3.26 -16.03
N GLY A 251 22.81 -4.13 -15.04
CA GLY A 251 23.36 -5.47 -15.28
C GLY A 251 22.41 -6.36 -16.09
N ALA A 252 22.95 -7.23 -16.93
CA ALA A 252 22.14 -8.13 -17.76
C ALA A 252 21.35 -9.15 -16.90
N LEU A 253 20.10 -9.41 -17.26
CA LEU A 253 19.21 -10.38 -16.63
C LEU A 253 18.93 -11.55 -17.58
N LYS A 254 19.07 -12.77 -17.06
CA LYS A 254 18.71 -14.02 -17.72
C LYS A 254 17.64 -14.74 -16.90
N LYS A 255 16.76 -15.48 -17.57
CA LYS A 255 15.67 -16.22 -16.92
C LYS A 255 16.15 -17.20 -15.83
N SER A 256 17.36 -17.73 -15.95
CA SER A 256 17.97 -18.64 -14.97
C SER A 256 18.58 -17.94 -13.75
N ASP A 257 18.62 -16.61 -13.72
CA ASP A 257 19.29 -15.88 -12.65
C ASP A 257 18.51 -15.97 -11.34
N ILE A 258 19.26 -16.10 -10.25
CA ILE A 258 18.77 -15.99 -8.88
C ILE A 258 19.24 -14.64 -8.33
N VAL A 259 18.30 -13.73 -8.11
CA VAL A 259 18.58 -12.39 -7.59
C VAL A 259 18.34 -12.37 -6.09
N GLU A 260 19.37 -12.03 -5.33
CA GLU A 260 19.24 -11.82 -3.89
C GLU A 260 18.82 -10.38 -3.61
N VAL A 261 17.78 -10.22 -2.80
CA VAL A 261 17.25 -8.92 -2.39
C VAL A 261 17.16 -8.85 -0.88
N LYS A 262 17.75 -7.81 -0.29
CA LYS A 262 17.60 -7.51 1.14
C LYS A 262 16.62 -6.38 1.34
N LEU A 263 15.73 -6.55 2.32
CA LEU A 263 14.66 -5.64 2.68
C LEU A 263 14.86 -5.10 4.09
N LYS A 264 14.56 -3.82 4.31
CA LYS A 264 14.54 -3.18 5.63
C LYS A 264 13.31 -2.28 5.81
#